data_AF-A0A6C0HS44-F1
#
_entry.id   AF-A0A6C0HS44-F1
#
_cell.length_a   1.000
_cell.length_b   1.000
_cell.length_c   1.000
_cell.angle_alpha   90.00
_cell.angle_beta   90.00
_cell.angle_gamma   90.00
#
_symmetry.space_group_name_H-M   'P 1'
#
loop_
_entity.id
_entity.type
_entity.pdbx_description
1 polymer ?
#
loop_
_entity_poly.entity_id
_entity_poly.type
_entity_poly.pdbx_seq_one_letter_code
_entity_poly.pdbx_strand_id
1 'polypeptide(L)'
;MEVFRLKTKIGKKYKHAEYNKIRRIFETPNARYPLEKYYADEVRDVGTLVEIKEGGFADDRWRIDIFEKDGERIEVVYSYEGKTCFIPIDE
;
A
#
# COMPACT_ATOMS: atom_id res chain seq x y z
N MET A 1 -6.41 2.78 11.93
CA MET A 1 -4.97 3.13 11.99
C MET A 1 -4.58 3.94 10.76
N GLU A 2 -3.65 4.89 10.86
CA GLU A 2 -3.13 5.64 9.68
C GLU A 2 -2.25 4.72 8.84
N VAL A 3 -2.42 4.74 7.51
CA VAL A 3 -1.71 3.89 6.54
C VAL A 3 -1.18 4.72 5.38
N PHE A 4 -0.19 4.20 4.65
CA PHE A 4 0.48 4.92 3.58
C PHE A 4 0.35 4.21 2.23
N ARG A 5 0.09 4.98 1.17
CA ARG A 5 0.13 4.49 -0.21
C ARG A 5 1.57 4.56 -0.73
N LEU A 6 2.40 3.64 -0.25
CA LEU A 6 3.82 3.57 -0.61
C LEU A 6 4.06 2.61 -1.78
N LYS A 7 5.06 2.92 -2.61
CA LYS A 7 5.67 1.91 -3.48
C LYS A 7 6.61 1.06 -2.63
N THR A 8 6.32 -0.21 -2.52
CA THR A 8 7.16 -1.18 -1.83
C THR A 8 8.51 -1.34 -2.53
N LYS A 9 9.47 -1.88 -1.79
CA LYS A 9 10.85 -2.12 -2.24
C LYS A 9 11.25 -3.53 -1.85
N ILE A 10 11.87 -4.25 -2.79
CA ILE A 10 12.36 -5.62 -2.58
C ILE A 10 13.35 -5.63 -1.40
N GLY A 11 13.26 -6.67 -0.57
CA GLY A 11 14.09 -6.87 0.62
C GLY A 11 13.67 -6.06 1.85
N LYS A 12 12.53 -5.34 1.80
CA LYS A 12 11.97 -4.62 2.95
C LYS A 12 10.72 -5.32 3.49
N LYS A 13 10.48 -5.19 4.79
CA LYS A 13 9.32 -5.76 5.48
C LYS A 13 8.16 -4.79 5.53
N TYR A 14 6.95 -5.31 5.36
CA TYR A 14 5.74 -4.50 5.35
C TYR A 14 4.57 -5.18 6.06
N LYS A 15 3.66 -4.35 6.56
CA LYS A 15 2.26 -4.72 6.73
C LYS A 15 1.44 -4.20 5.56
N HIS A 16 0.43 -4.95 5.17
CA HIS A 16 -0.53 -4.61 4.15
C HIS A 16 -1.88 -4.20 4.77
N ALA A 17 -2.55 -3.25 4.15
CA ALA A 17 -3.92 -2.86 4.45
C ALA A 17 -4.64 -2.36 3.20
N GLU A 18 -5.97 -2.44 3.17
CA GLU A 18 -6.81 -1.67 2.27
C GLU A 18 -7.41 -0.49 3.06
N TYR A 19 -7.18 0.75 2.62
CA TYR A 19 -7.78 1.88 3.32
C TYR A 19 -9.31 1.89 3.13
N ASN A 20 -10.04 2.28 4.17
CA ASN A 20 -11.49 2.44 4.14
C ASN A 20 -11.94 3.88 4.42
N LYS A 21 -11.02 4.76 4.79
CA LYS A 21 -11.30 6.18 5.05
C LYS A 21 -10.17 7.07 4.58
N ILE A 22 -10.54 8.19 3.95
CA ILE A 22 -9.63 9.25 3.49
C ILE A 22 -9.97 10.53 4.25
N ARG A 23 -8.97 11.23 4.79
CA ARG A 23 -9.11 12.58 5.33
C ARG A 23 -8.26 13.55 4.52
N ARG A 24 -8.89 14.61 4.03
CA ARG A 24 -8.22 15.72 3.34
C ARG A 24 -7.96 16.85 4.32
N ILE A 25 -6.69 17.26 4.43
CA ILE A 25 -6.25 18.33 5.32
C ILE A 25 -5.71 19.47 4.45
N PHE A 26 -6.28 20.66 4.63
CA PHE A 26 -5.79 21.88 4.02
C PHE A 26 -4.85 22.56 5.01
N GLU A 27 -3.56 22.63 4.69
CA GLU A 27 -2.55 23.25 5.57
C GLU A 27 -2.79 24.76 5.75
N THR A 28 -3.37 25.39 4.74
CA THR A 28 -3.83 26.78 4.79
C THR A 28 -5.18 26.91 4.08
N PRO A 29 -5.99 27.94 4.39
CA PRO A 29 -7.29 28.17 3.73
C PRO A 29 -7.20 28.28 2.19
N ASN A 30 -6.02 28.63 1.68
CA ASN A 30 -5.75 28.79 0.24
C ASN A 30 -4.92 27.63 -0.36
N ALA A 31 -4.73 26.53 0.38
CA ALA A 31 -3.97 25.39 -0.12
C ALA A 31 -4.68 24.77 -1.34
N ARG A 32 -3.99 24.78 -2.48
CA ARG A 32 -4.52 24.27 -3.76
C ARG A 32 -4.67 22.75 -3.78
N TYR A 33 -3.87 22.04 -2.98
CA TYR A 33 -3.86 20.59 -2.91
C TYR A 33 -3.91 20.15 -1.44
N PRO A 34 -4.98 19.47 -1.00
CA PRO A 34 -5.04 18.95 0.35
C PRO A 34 -4.07 17.78 0.53
N LEU A 35 -3.46 17.68 1.70
CA LEU A 35 -2.77 16.47 2.12
C LEU A 35 -3.82 15.38 2.37
N GLU A 36 -3.64 14.22 1.74
CA GLU A 36 -4.51 13.06 1.97
C GLU A 36 -3.88 12.13 3.01
N LYS A 37 -4.65 11.84 4.07
CA LYS A 37 -4.35 10.81 5.05
C LYS A 37 -5.29 9.63 4.86
N TYR A 38 -4.75 8.43 4.81
CA TYR A 38 -5.50 7.20 4.61
C TYR A 38 -5.57 6.43 5.93
N TYR A 39 -6.71 5.80 6.18
CA TYR A 39 -6.93 5.00 7.38
C TYR A 39 -7.51 3.64 7.00
N ALA A 40 -7.08 2.60 7.71
CA ALA A 40 -7.58 1.24 7.61
C ALA A 40 -7.91 0.71 9.01
N ASP A 41 -8.95 -0.12 9.12
CA ASP A 41 -9.32 -0.76 10.38
C ASP A 41 -8.52 -2.05 10.62
N GLU A 42 -8.18 -2.76 9.54
CA GLU A 42 -7.46 -4.03 9.60
C GLU A 42 -6.13 -3.93 8.87
N VAL A 43 -5.09 -4.51 9.48
CA VAL A 43 -3.75 -4.54 8.94
C VAL A 43 -3.16 -5.92 9.14
N ARG A 44 -2.61 -6.48 8.05
CA ARG A 44 -2.02 -7.81 8.00
C ARG A 44 -0.52 -7.69 7.83
N ASP A 45 0.25 -8.36 8.67
CA ASP A 45 1.69 -8.51 8.44
C ASP A 45 1.93 -9.52 7.30
N VAL A 46 2.61 -9.06 6.26
CA VAL A 46 2.88 -9.84 5.03
C VAL A 46 4.35 -10.23 4.89
N GLY A 47 5.24 -9.75 5.76
CA GLY A 47 6.67 -10.12 5.74
C GLY A 47 7.49 -9.33 4.72
N THR A 48 8.55 -9.97 4.19
CA THR A 48 9.56 -9.34 3.33
C THR A 48 9.13 -9.39 1.88
N LEU A 49 9.16 -8.25 1.17
CA LEU A 49 8.89 -8.24 -0.27
C LEU A 49 10.02 -8.96 -1.02
N VAL A 50 9.68 -9.97 -1.81
CA VAL A 50 10.65 -10.78 -2.56
C VAL A 50 10.53 -10.62 -4.08
N GLU A 51 9.34 -10.30 -4.59
CA GLU A 51 9.10 -10.18 -6.03
C GLU A 51 8.00 -9.15 -6.30
N ILE A 52 8.12 -8.44 -7.43
CA ILE A 52 7.11 -7.52 -7.94
C ILE A 52 6.78 -7.95 -9.37
N LYS A 53 5.49 -8.18 -9.64
CA LYS A 53 4.97 -8.40 -11.00
C LYS A 53 4.10 -7.21 -11.36
N GLU A 54 4.34 -6.61 -12.51
CA GLU A 54 3.50 -5.54 -13.04
C GLU A 54 3.35 -5.66 -14.56
N GLY A 55 2.24 -5.18 -15.09
CA GLY A 55 1.94 -5.29 -16.50
C GLY A 55 0.66 -4.55 -16.88
N GLY A 56 0.21 -4.76 -18.12
CA GLY A 56 -0.98 -4.13 -18.68
C GLY A 56 -0.70 -2.82 -19.44
N PHE A 57 -1.66 -2.41 -20.24
CA PHE A 57 -1.59 -1.21 -21.08
C PHE A 57 -2.78 -0.30 -20.78
N ALA A 58 -2.54 1.02 -20.72
CA ALA A 58 -3.55 2.03 -20.39
C ALA A 58 -4.31 1.73 -19.07
N ASP A 59 -5.59 1.38 -19.16
CA ASP A 59 -6.50 1.17 -18.03
C ASP A 59 -6.43 -0.25 -17.45
N ASP A 60 -5.79 -1.19 -18.13
CA ASP A 60 -5.60 -2.59 -17.68
C ASP A 60 -4.29 -2.78 -16.89
N ARG A 61 -3.71 -1.70 -16.37
CA ARG A 61 -2.48 -1.79 -15.57
C ARG A 61 -2.75 -2.54 -14.27
N TRP A 62 -1.92 -3.53 -14.01
CA TRP A 62 -1.99 -4.34 -12.80
C TRP A 62 -0.62 -4.44 -12.13
N ARG A 63 -0.64 -4.69 -10.83
CA ARG A 63 0.54 -4.92 -10.01
C ARG A 63 0.23 -5.94 -8.92
N ILE A 64 1.17 -6.86 -8.72
CA ILE A 64 1.15 -7.86 -7.67
C ILE A 64 2.49 -7.80 -6.95
N ASP A 65 2.44 -7.56 -5.65
CA ASP A 65 3.61 -7.63 -4.79
C ASP A 65 3.59 -8.97 -4.05
N ILE A 66 4.68 -9.73 -4.13
CA ILE A 66 4.81 -11.06 -3.53
C ILE A 66 5.77 -10.95 -2.34
N PHE A 67 5.28 -11.35 -1.18
CA PHE A 67 6.00 -11.31 0.08
C PHE A 67 6.29 -12.72 0.58
N GLU A 68 7.34 -12.86 1.38
CA GLU A 68 7.67 -14.08 2.10
C GLU A 68 7.56 -13.84 3.62
N LYS A 69 6.82 -14.72 4.28
CA LYS A 69 6.65 -14.73 5.73
C LYS A 69 6.61 -16.16 6.23
N ASP A 70 7.48 -16.50 7.17
CA ASP A 70 7.53 -17.81 7.82
C ASP A 70 7.60 -19.00 6.82
N GLY A 71 8.26 -18.78 5.67
CA GLY A 71 8.38 -19.77 4.58
C GLY A 71 7.19 -19.84 3.63
N GLU A 72 6.14 -19.04 3.86
CA GLU A 72 4.98 -18.92 2.98
C GLU A 72 5.06 -17.71 2.06
N ARG A 73 4.56 -17.85 0.83
CA ARG A 73 4.43 -16.74 -0.11
C ARG A 73 3.04 -16.12 -0.01
N ILE A 74 2.99 -14.81 0.21
CA ILE A 74 1.77 -14.02 0.28
C ILE A 74 1.74 -13.08 -0.90
N GLU A 75 0.73 -13.23 -1.76
CA GLU A 75 0.52 -12.32 -2.90
C GLU A 75 -0.46 -11.21 -2.52
N VAL A 76 -0.08 -9.96 -2.78
CA VAL A 76 -0.93 -8.78 -2.63
C VAL A 76 -1.19 -8.20 -4.02
N VAL A 77 -2.40 -8.42 -4.51
CA VAL A 77 -2.88 -7.82 -5.76
C VAL A 77 -3.36 -6.41 -5.45
N TYR A 78 -2.83 -5.42 -6.18
CA TYR A 78 -3.26 -4.04 -6.01
C TYR A 78 -4.72 -3.90 -6.40
N SER A 79 -5.53 -3.29 -5.52
CA SER A 79 -6.94 -3.06 -5.79
C SER A 79 -7.10 -2.05 -6.94
N TYR A 80 -8.08 -2.31 -7.82
CA TYR A 80 -8.39 -1.43 -8.95
C TYR A 80 -8.75 -0.01 -8.50
N GLU A 81 -9.43 0.12 -7.36
CA GLU A 81 -9.76 1.40 -6.73
C GLU A 81 -8.54 2.12 -6.10
N GLY A 82 -7.36 1.50 -6.15
CA GLY A 82 -6.12 2.03 -5.61
C GLY A 82 -6.11 2.13 -4.08
N LYS A 83 -6.86 1.26 -3.39
CA LYS A 83 -6.99 1.22 -1.94
C LYS A 83 -5.84 0.54 -1.21
N THR A 84 -5.00 -0.19 -1.95
CA THR A 84 -3.83 -0.90 -1.41
C THR A 84 -2.84 0.04 -0.77
N CYS A 85 -2.51 -0.25 0.48
CA CYS A 85 -1.58 0.49 1.33
C CYS A 85 -0.57 -0.46 1.98
N PHE A 86 0.59 0.12 2.32
CA PHE A 86 1.66 -0.58 3.02
C PHE A 86 2.21 0.28 4.16
N ILE A 87 2.60 -0.40 5.24
CA ILE A 87 3.28 0.21 6.38
C ILE A 87 4.65 -0.46 6.48
N PRO A 88 5.77 0.27 6.34
CA PRO A 88 7.09 -0.30 6.51
C PRO A 88 7.27 -0.74 7.96
N ILE A 89 7.91 -1.89 8.14
CA ILE A 89 8.37 -2.36 9.44
C ILE A 89 9.87 -2.07 9.46
N ASP A 90 10.28 -1.07 10.23
CA ASP A 90 11.69 -0.82 10.48
C ASP A 90 12.22 -1.95 11.39
N GLU A 91 13.23 -2.67 10.90
CA GLU A 91 14.07 -3.57 11.70
C GLU A 91 15.32 -2.84 12.21
#